data_AF-A0A1I4P2M6-F1
#
_entry.id   AF-A0A1I4P2M6-F1
#
_cell.length_a   1.000
_cell.length_b   1.000
_cell.length_c   1.000
_cell.angle_alpha   90.00
_cell.angle_beta   90.00
_cell.angle_gamma   90.00
#
_symmetry.space_group_name_H-M   'P 1'
#
loop_
_entity.id
_entity.type
_entity.pdbx_description
1 polymer ?
#
loop_
_entity_poly.entity_id
_entity_poly.type
_entity_poly.pdbx_seq_one_letter_code
_entity_poly.pdbx_strand_id
1 'polypeptide(L)'
;MFSETRKLRKKSQDVVASECGIDRKRYMKIENNRALPDPHELIAIDQFLKQDGKLIMNYCSCHCPAGKAIGLSYERMEPVLAGMKVMKFLSDAENTRTELEDILADGVIDEHEHSRFRVICETYDKLKNALISLGMHKEKVTCVGAQATLRSN
;
A
#
# COMPACT_ATOMS: atom_id res chain seq x y z
N MET A 1 -5.31 3.33 13.53
CA MET A 1 -5.40 4.01 12.22
C MET A 1 -6.29 5.26 12.23
N PHE A 2 -7.63 5.16 12.16
CA PHE A 2 -8.50 6.34 12.00
C PHE A 2 -8.29 7.41 13.10
N SER A 3 -8.14 6.97 14.35
CA SER A 3 -7.87 7.87 15.48
C SER A 3 -6.53 8.59 15.38
N GLU A 4 -5.47 7.85 15.06
CA GLU A 4 -4.11 8.39 14.91
C GLU A 4 -4.07 9.43 13.80
N THR A 5 -4.65 9.10 12.64
CA THR A 5 -4.75 10.01 11.50
C THR A 5 -5.53 11.27 11.85
N ARG A 6 -6.69 11.14 12.50
CA ARG A 6 -7.50 12.29 12.92
C ARG A 6 -6.71 13.20 13.87
N LYS A 7 -6.02 12.61 14.85
CA LYS A 7 -5.18 13.35 15.81
C LYS A 7 -4.01 14.04 15.11
N LEU A 8 -3.33 13.38 14.17
CA LEU A 8 -2.26 13.97 13.36
C LEU A 8 -2.74 15.19 12.56
N ARG A 9 -3.96 15.13 12.02
CA ARG A 9 -4.59 16.25 11.30
C ARG A 9 -5.25 17.28 12.23
N LYS A 10 -5.15 17.13 13.55
CA LYS A 10 -5.71 18.03 14.57
C LYS A 10 -7.21 18.28 14.37
N LYS A 11 -7.97 17.24 14.01
CA LYS A 11 -9.44 17.31 13.82
C LYS A 11 -10.17 16.70 15.01
N SER A 12 -11.31 17.27 15.39
CA SER A 12 -12.23 16.64 16.36
C SER A 12 -13.07 15.56 15.68
N GLN A 13 -13.66 14.66 16.48
CA GLN A 13 -14.59 13.64 15.95
C GLN A 13 -15.82 14.29 15.32
N ASP A 14 -16.33 15.35 15.96
CA ASP A 14 -17.49 16.12 15.49
C ASP A 14 -17.28 16.70 14.10
N VAL A 15 -16.11 17.30 13.87
CA VAL A 15 -15.77 17.90 12.58
C VAL A 15 -15.65 16.83 11.49
N VAL A 16 -15.00 15.69 11.77
CA VAL A 16 -14.88 14.62 10.77
C VAL A 16 -16.25 14.02 10.45
N ALA A 17 -17.06 13.74 11.47
CA ALA A 17 -18.39 13.18 11.32
C ALA A 17 -19.29 14.09 10.46
N SER A 18 -19.36 15.38 10.79
CA SER A 18 -20.15 16.37 10.05
C SER A 18 -19.72 16.50 8.59
N GLU A 19 -18.41 16.66 8.34
CA GLU A 19 -17.89 16.88 6.99
C GLU A 19 -17.96 15.63 6.10
N CYS A 20 -17.91 14.45 6.70
CA CYS A 20 -18.05 13.19 5.96
C CYS A 20 -19.50 12.73 5.81
N GLY A 21 -20.48 13.46 6.37
CA GLY A 21 -21.89 13.07 6.35
C GLY A 21 -22.18 11.80 7.17
N ILE A 22 -21.42 11.55 8.23
CA ILE A 22 -21.52 10.36 9.08
C ILE A 22 -22.10 10.77 10.44
N ASP A 23 -23.05 10.02 10.99
CA ASP A 23 -23.49 10.23 12.37
C ASP A 23 -22.30 10.15 13.34
N ARG A 24 -22.22 11.08 14.29
CA ARG A 24 -21.10 11.16 15.24
C ARG A 24 -20.90 9.87 16.04
N LYS A 25 -21.97 9.23 16.50
CA LYS A 25 -21.88 7.97 17.26
C LYS A 25 -21.40 6.85 16.35
N ARG A 26 -21.81 6.84 15.08
CA ARG A 26 -21.31 5.91 14.07
C ARG A 26 -19.81 6.12 13.81
N TYR A 27 -19.37 7.35 13.56
CA TYR A 27 -17.93 7.64 13.39
C TYR A 27 -17.11 7.19 14.61
N MET A 28 -17.62 7.44 15.83
CA MET A 28 -16.98 6.97 17.06
C MET A 28 -16.87 5.43 17.14
N LYS A 29 -17.87 4.69 16.64
CA LYS A 29 -17.78 3.22 16.56
C LYS A 29 -16.72 2.79 15.55
N ILE A 30 -16.66 3.43 14.38
CA ILE A 30 -15.65 3.17 13.35
C ILE A 30 -14.24 3.43 13.90
N GLU A 31 -14.03 4.58 14.54
CA GLU A 31 -12.72 4.97 15.08
C GLU A 31 -12.22 4.01 16.19
N ASN A 32 -13.14 3.44 16.96
CA ASN A 32 -12.84 2.47 18.02
C ASN A 32 -12.88 0.99 17.54
N ASN A 33 -12.91 0.76 16.23
CA ASN A 33 -13.00 -0.59 15.61
C ASN A 33 -14.21 -1.41 16.09
N ARG A 34 -15.29 -0.75 16.54
CA ARG A 34 -16.57 -1.38 16.93
C ARG A 34 -17.55 -1.49 15.77
N ALA A 35 -17.25 -0.89 14.64
CA ALA A 35 -17.98 -1.00 13.38
C ALA A 35 -16.99 -0.87 12.22
N LEU A 36 -17.24 -1.59 11.12
CA LEU A 36 -16.51 -1.37 9.87
C LEU A 36 -17.13 -0.19 9.12
N PRO A 37 -16.34 0.68 8.48
CA PRO A 37 -16.88 1.73 7.63
C PRO A 37 -17.47 1.14 6.36
N ASP A 38 -18.56 1.72 5.88
CA ASP A 38 -19.05 1.44 4.53
C ASP A 38 -18.09 2.05 3.48
N PRO A 39 -18.04 1.54 2.23
CA PRO A 39 -17.09 2.03 1.23
C PRO A 39 -17.15 3.55 1.01
N HIS A 40 -18.34 4.13 0.96
CA HIS A 40 -18.52 5.58 0.80
C HIS A 40 -18.00 6.37 2.02
N GLU A 41 -18.21 5.86 3.23
CA GLU A 41 -17.71 6.49 4.46
C GLU A 41 -16.19 6.47 4.51
N LEU A 42 -15.60 5.33 4.16
CA LEU A 42 -14.15 5.15 4.11
C LEU A 42 -13.49 6.14 3.13
N ILE A 43 -14.07 6.29 1.94
CA ILE A 43 -13.60 7.24 0.92
C ILE A 43 -13.73 8.67 1.43
N ALA A 44 -14.88 9.05 2.00
CA ALA A 44 -15.11 10.39 2.54
C ALA A 44 -14.11 10.74 3.65
N ILE A 45 -13.88 9.82 4.59
CA ILE A 45 -12.93 10.00 5.69
C ILE A 45 -11.49 10.14 5.15
N ASP A 46 -11.08 9.31 4.18
CA ASP A 46 -9.74 9.37 3.58
C ASP A 46 -9.49 10.71 2.89
N GLN A 47 -10.45 11.16 2.08
CA GLN A 47 -10.39 12.44 1.38
C GLN A 47 -10.35 13.62 2.36
N PHE A 48 -11.26 13.66 3.34
CA PHE A 48 -11.32 14.74 4.31
C PHE A 48 -10.04 14.84 5.16
N LEU A 49 -9.49 13.70 5.56
CA LEU A 49 -8.23 13.63 6.32
C LEU A 49 -6.98 13.71 5.43
N LYS A 50 -7.15 13.89 4.11
CA LYS A 50 -6.08 14.01 3.11
C LYS A 50 -5.06 12.87 3.24
N GLN A 51 -5.55 11.64 3.16
CA GLN A 51 -4.73 10.44 3.33
C GLN A 51 -4.30 9.81 2.00
N ASP A 52 -4.77 10.34 0.87
CA ASP A 52 -4.35 9.93 -0.48
C ASP A 52 -4.47 8.42 -0.71
N GLY A 53 -5.54 7.82 -0.18
CA GLY A 53 -5.85 6.39 -0.29
C GLY A 53 -5.20 5.51 0.78
N LYS A 54 -4.41 6.05 1.72
CA LYS A 54 -3.75 5.24 2.76
C LYS A 54 -4.73 4.55 3.71
N LEU A 55 -5.87 5.17 4.04
CA LEU A 55 -6.88 4.52 4.88
C LEU A 55 -7.61 3.42 4.11
N ILE A 56 -7.88 3.69 2.82
CA ILE A 56 -8.51 2.72 1.92
C ILE A 56 -7.61 1.49 1.78
N MET A 57 -6.32 1.68 1.46
CA MET A 57 -5.37 0.60 1.27
C MET A 57 -5.26 -0.30 2.51
N ASN A 58 -5.11 0.30 3.70
CA ASN A 58 -5.02 -0.46 4.94
C ASN A 58 -6.34 -1.17 5.32
N TYR A 59 -7.49 -0.55 5.02
CA TYR A 59 -8.77 -1.22 5.21
C TYR A 59 -8.91 -2.41 4.27
N CYS A 60 -8.58 -2.23 2.99
CA CYS A 60 -8.72 -3.25 1.97
C CYS A 60 -7.78 -4.44 2.19
N SER A 61 -6.55 -4.21 2.69
CA SER A 61 -5.60 -5.28 2.98
C SER A 61 -5.94 -6.09 4.23
N CYS A 62 -6.65 -5.51 5.21
CA CYS A 62 -6.81 -6.12 6.54
C CYS A 62 -8.27 -6.50 6.90
N HIS A 63 -9.26 -5.80 6.34
CA HIS A 63 -10.65 -5.87 6.80
C HIS A 63 -11.64 -6.18 5.67
N CYS A 64 -11.45 -5.61 4.48
CA CYS A 64 -12.36 -5.80 3.35
C CYS A 64 -12.42 -7.27 2.88
N PRO A 65 -13.61 -7.89 2.79
CA PRO A 65 -13.75 -9.26 2.28
C PRO A 65 -13.20 -9.41 0.86
N ALA A 66 -13.47 -8.45 -0.04
CA ALA A 66 -12.98 -8.49 -1.41
C ALA A 66 -11.45 -8.39 -1.48
N GLY A 67 -10.84 -7.51 -0.68
CA GLY A 67 -9.38 -7.39 -0.62
C GLY A 67 -8.70 -8.66 -0.10
N LYS A 68 -9.29 -9.31 0.91
CA LYS A 68 -8.83 -10.63 1.39
C LYS A 68 -8.97 -11.72 0.34
N ALA A 69 -10.09 -11.76 -0.38
CA ALA A 69 -10.35 -12.77 -1.39
C ALA A 69 -9.32 -12.75 -2.54
N ILE A 70 -8.79 -11.57 -2.88
CA ILE A 70 -7.77 -11.42 -3.92
C ILE A 70 -6.33 -11.42 -3.37
N GLY A 71 -6.14 -11.66 -2.07
CA GLY A 71 -4.81 -11.65 -1.44
C GLY A 71 -4.13 -10.27 -1.42
N LEU A 72 -4.90 -9.18 -1.40
CA LEU A 72 -4.33 -7.83 -1.29
C LEU A 72 -3.59 -7.69 0.04
N SER A 73 -2.28 -7.46 -0.03
CA SER A 73 -1.44 -7.21 1.14
C SER A 73 -0.80 -5.84 1.04
N TYR A 74 -0.80 -5.11 2.15
CA TYR A 74 -0.14 -3.83 2.28
C TYR A 74 0.58 -3.77 3.61
N GLU A 75 1.89 -3.61 3.55
CA GLU A 75 2.74 -3.32 4.69
C GLU A 75 3.21 -1.86 4.58
N ARG A 76 2.99 -1.07 5.62
CA ARG A 76 3.54 0.28 5.69
C ARG A 76 5.02 0.19 5.99
N MET A 77 5.86 0.56 5.04
CA MET A 77 7.32 0.66 5.22
C MET A 77 7.75 2.13 5.19
N GLU A 78 8.88 2.47 5.81
CA GLU A 78 9.51 3.78 5.60
C GLU A 78 9.97 3.94 4.14
N PRO A 79 9.93 5.16 3.56
CA PRO A 79 10.23 5.37 2.14
C PRO A 79 11.60 4.81 1.71
N VAL A 80 12.63 5.02 2.52
CA VAL A 80 14.00 4.53 2.25
C VAL A 80 14.02 3.00 2.21
N LEU A 81 13.40 2.34 3.18
CA LEU A 81 13.32 0.88 3.23
C LEU A 81 12.51 0.32 2.06
N ALA A 82 11.39 0.98 1.70
CA ALA A 82 10.59 0.60 0.55
C ALA A 82 11.42 0.70 -0.74
N GLY A 83 12.16 1.79 -0.94
CA GLY A 83 13.06 1.96 -2.08
C GLY A 83 14.16 0.89 -2.14
N MET A 84 14.82 0.60 -1.01
CA MET A 84 15.82 -0.46 -0.94
C MET A 84 15.24 -1.84 -1.31
N LYS A 85 14.04 -2.16 -0.79
CA LYS A 85 13.35 -3.41 -1.13
C LYS A 85 12.96 -3.46 -2.61
N VAL A 86 12.48 -2.36 -3.19
CA VAL A 86 12.20 -2.29 -4.64
C VAL A 86 13.46 -2.61 -5.43
N MET A 87 14.59 -1.97 -5.14
CA MET A 87 15.84 -2.23 -5.86
C MET A 87 16.30 -3.69 -5.72
N LYS A 88 16.22 -4.25 -4.50
CA LYS A 88 16.56 -5.65 -4.25
C LYS A 88 15.64 -6.60 -5.04
N PHE A 89 14.33 -6.45 -4.91
CA PHE A 89 13.37 -7.36 -5.53
C PHE A 89 13.29 -7.19 -7.04
N LEU A 90 13.64 -6.01 -7.57
CA LEU A 90 13.80 -5.82 -9.00
C LEU A 90 14.96 -6.65 -9.53
N SER A 91 16.10 -6.64 -8.84
CA SER A 91 17.23 -7.51 -9.18
C SER A 91 16.89 -8.99 -9.02
N ASP A 92 16.19 -9.38 -7.94
CA ASP A 92 15.73 -10.76 -7.76
C ASP A 92 14.79 -11.17 -8.91
N ALA A 93 13.87 -10.30 -9.35
CA ALA A 93 12.97 -10.56 -10.47
C ALA A 93 13.73 -10.71 -11.81
N GLU A 94 14.73 -9.85 -12.06
CA GLU A 94 15.62 -9.97 -13.23
C GLU A 94 16.35 -11.32 -13.25
N ASN A 95 16.83 -11.79 -12.09
CA ASN A 95 17.50 -13.09 -11.98
C ASN A 95 16.55 -14.28 -12.23
N THR A 96 15.24 -14.11 -12.00
CA THR A 96 14.23 -15.14 -12.31
C THR A 96 13.70 -15.10 -13.74
N ARG A 97 14.15 -14.14 -14.57
CA ARG A 97 13.60 -13.92 -15.91
C ARG A 97 13.85 -15.11 -16.84
N THR A 98 15.08 -15.59 -16.95
CA THR A 98 15.43 -16.71 -17.84
C THR A 98 14.68 -17.97 -17.45
N GLU A 99 14.56 -18.23 -16.15
CA GLU A 99 13.77 -19.35 -15.63
C GLU A 99 12.29 -19.25 -16.01
N LEU A 100 11.71 -18.03 -15.98
CA LEU A 100 10.33 -17.81 -16.43
C LEU A 100 10.18 -18.01 -17.94
N GLU A 101 11.16 -17.58 -18.74
CA GLU A 101 11.18 -17.82 -20.18
C GLU A 101 11.22 -19.32 -20.48
N ASP A 102 12.02 -20.09 -19.75
CA ASP A 102 12.13 -21.54 -19.89
C ASP A 102 10.81 -22.26 -19.53
N ILE A 103 10.18 -21.91 -18.40
CA ILE A 103 8.89 -22.50 -17.97
C ILE A 103 7.75 -22.18 -18.95
N LEU A 104 7.80 -21.03 -19.61
CA LEU A 104 6.74 -20.61 -20.53
C LEU A 104 6.98 -21.07 -21.98
N ALA A 105 8.10 -21.73 -22.27
CA ALA A 105 8.56 -21.98 -23.63
C ALA A 105 7.62 -22.87 -24.46
N ASP A 106 6.99 -23.86 -23.82
CA ASP A 106 6.06 -24.80 -24.47
C ASP A 106 4.57 -24.41 -24.29
N GLY A 107 4.32 -23.37 -23.51
CA GLY A 107 2.99 -22.84 -23.21
C GLY A 107 2.18 -23.63 -22.17
N VAL A 108 2.78 -24.61 -21.47
CA VAL A 108 2.09 -25.43 -20.48
C VAL A 108 2.93 -25.56 -19.21
N ILE A 109 2.43 -25.06 -18.08
CA ILE A 109 3.10 -25.25 -16.78
C ILE A 109 2.75 -26.64 -16.24
N ASP A 110 3.73 -27.54 -16.18
CA ASP A 110 3.53 -28.90 -15.69
C ASP A 110 3.73 -29.09 -14.17
N GLU A 111 3.51 -30.31 -13.66
CA GLU A 111 3.64 -30.63 -12.24
C GLU A 111 5.08 -30.48 -11.70
N HIS A 112 6.10 -30.64 -12.54
CA HIS A 112 7.51 -30.49 -12.18
C HIS A 112 7.90 -29.01 -12.16
N GLU A 113 7.24 -28.17 -12.95
CA GLU A 113 7.47 -26.73 -13.03
C GLU A 113 6.69 -25.94 -11.99
N HIS A 114 5.58 -26.46 -11.49
CA HIS A 114 4.72 -25.76 -10.51
C HIS A 114 5.48 -25.18 -9.32
N SER A 115 6.45 -25.91 -8.76
CA SER A 115 7.25 -25.39 -7.64
C SER A 115 8.16 -24.24 -8.05
N ARG A 116 8.82 -24.34 -9.21
CA ARG A 116 9.70 -23.30 -9.76
C ARG A 116 8.89 -22.05 -10.09
N PHE A 117 7.78 -22.23 -10.79
CA PHE A 117 6.84 -21.16 -11.15
C PHE A 117 6.30 -20.42 -9.92
N ARG A 118 5.94 -21.15 -8.85
CA ARG A 118 5.48 -20.54 -7.59
C ARG A 118 6.53 -19.62 -6.97
N VAL A 119 7.79 -20.03 -6.93
CA VAL A 119 8.89 -19.21 -6.39
C VAL A 119 9.06 -17.92 -7.21
N ILE A 120 8.89 -18.00 -8.53
CA ILE A 120 8.88 -16.82 -9.40
C ILE A 120 7.71 -15.92 -9.02
N CYS A 121 6.47 -16.43 -8.97
CA CYS A 121 5.31 -15.64 -8.57
C CYS A 121 5.50 -14.94 -7.22
N GLU A 122 6.05 -15.63 -6.21
CA GLU A 122 6.36 -15.06 -4.91
C GLU A 122 7.39 -13.92 -4.99
N THR A 123 8.36 -14.01 -5.89
CA THR A 123 9.37 -12.97 -6.14
C THR A 123 8.71 -11.73 -6.74
N TYR A 124 7.85 -11.90 -7.74
CA TYR A 124 7.08 -10.80 -8.34
C TYR A 124 6.10 -10.18 -7.33
N ASP A 125 5.49 -10.98 -6.45
CA ASP A 125 4.60 -10.48 -5.40
C ASP A 125 5.35 -9.63 -4.36
N LYS A 126 6.57 -10.01 -3.99
CA LYS A 126 7.43 -9.19 -3.11
C LYS A 126 7.76 -7.85 -3.76
N LEU A 127 8.12 -7.86 -5.04
CA LEU A 127 8.36 -6.64 -5.82
C LEU A 127 7.11 -5.75 -5.88
N LYS A 128 5.96 -6.32 -6.23
CA LYS A 128 4.66 -5.64 -6.26
C LYS A 128 4.35 -4.95 -4.92
N ASN A 129 4.50 -5.66 -3.80
CA ASN A 129 4.21 -5.12 -2.48
C ASN A 129 5.18 -3.98 -2.09
N ALA A 130 6.46 -4.10 -2.44
CA ALA A 130 7.44 -3.02 -2.23
C ALA A 130 7.10 -1.77 -3.06
N LEU A 131 6.71 -1.96 -4.33
CA LEU A 131 6.27 -0.87 -5.21
C LEU A 131 5.01 -0.19 -4.69
N ILE A 132 4.00 -0.95 -4.24
CA ILE A 132 2.79 -0.39 -3.61
C ILE A 132 3.19 0.43 -2.38
N SER A 133 4.03 -0.10 -1.50
CA SER A 133 4.46 0.62 -0.30
C SER A 133 5.19 1.91 -0.62
N LEU A 134 6.11 1.88 -1.59
CA LEU A 134 6.82 3.08 -2.05
C LEU A 134 5.85 4.09 -2.67
N GLY A 135 4.95 3.63 -3.53
CA GLY A 135 3.94 4.46 -4.20
C GLY A 135 2.88 5.06 -3.26
N MET A 136 2.68 4.50 -2.06
CA MET A 136 1.85 5.12 -1.02
C MET A 136 2.51 6.34 -0.38
N HIS A 137 3.82 6.52 -0.51
CA HIS A 137 4.52 7.74 -0.12
C HIS A 137 4.50 8.78 -1.22
N LYS A 138 3.30 9.08 -1.77
CA LYS A 138 3.10 10.24 -2.65
C LYS A 138 3.39 11.52 -1.87
N GLU A 139 4.66 11.83 -1.67
CA GLU A 139 5.08 13.15 -1.32
C GLU A 139 4.78 14.03 -2.52
N LYS A 140 4.20 15.21 -2.27
CA LYS A 140 4.43 16.31 -3.19
C LYS A 140 5.94 16.54 -3.15
N VAL A 141 6.67 15.95 -4.08
CA VAL A 141 8.05 16.31 -4.33
C VAL A 141 8.00 17.76 -4.79
N THR A 142 8.05 18.70 -3.84
CA THR A 142 8.54 20.02 -4.14
C THR A 142 10.01 19.82 -4.42
N CYS A 143 10.36 19.79 -5.70
CA CYS A 143 11.74 19.96 -6.13
C CYS A 143 12.24 21.25 -5.47
N VAL A 144 12.97 21.14 -4.36
CA VAL A 144 13.83 22.24 -3.92
C VAL A 144 14.96 22.24 -4.94
N GLY A 145 14.94 23.25 -5.80
CA GLY A 145 15.78 23.34 -6.98
C GLY A 145 17.27 23.19 -6.66
N ALA A 146 17.96 22.67 -7.68
CA ALA A 146 19.40 22.70 -7.92
C ALA A 146 20.26 23.43 -6.87
N GLN A 147 21.11 22.67 -6.18
CA GLN A 147 22.54 22.96 -6.07
C GLN A 147 23.26 21.77 -5.44
N ALA A 148 23.71 20.86 -6.30
CA ALA A 148 24.84 20.01 -5.96
C ALA A 148 26.07 20.91 -5.87
N THR A 149 26.50 21.26 -4.67
CA THR A 149 27.89 21.66 -4.41
C THR A 149 28.53 20.57 -3.57
N LEU A 150 29.33 19.74 -4.23
CA LEU A 150 30.41 19.00 -3.60
C LEU A 150 31.35 20.04 -3.00
N ARG A 151 31.47 20.08 -1.67
CA ARG A 151 32.62 20.75 -1.05
C ARG A 151 33.76 19.73 -0.96
N SER A 152 34.72 19.92 -1.85
CA SER A 152 36.09 19.46 -1.67
C SER A 152 36.89 20.57 -0.99
N ASN A 153 37.74 20.17 -0.05
CA ASN A 153 38.68 20.92 0.80
C ASN A 153 38.11 21.46 2.12
#